data_AF-A0A9P5N5T0-F1
#
_entry.id   AF-A0A9P5N5T0-F1
#
_cell.length_a   1.000
_cell.length_b   1.000
_cell.length_c   1.000
_cell.angle_alpha   90.00
_cell.angle_beta   90.00
_cell.angle_gamma   90.00
#
_symmetry.space_group_name_H-M   'P 1'
#
loop_
_entity.id
_entity.type
_entity.pdbx_description
1 polymer ?
#
loop_
_entity_poly.entity_id
_entity_poly.type
_entity_poly.pdbx_seq_one_letter_code
_entity_poly.pdbx_strand_id
1 'polypeptide(L)'
;MTKPDDEIATPAQAAQSLQSSVLKRQFLQSFAEDSSSFIQTWLASPSRDLESILGSGPSEGATIREDLSRSEFFRMPWVEEAVAIWDGMRVANKVTE
;
A
#
# COMPACT_ATOMS: atom_id res chain seq x y z
N MET A 1 29.56 14.13 -29.92
CA MET A 1 28.17 13.72 -30.19
C MET A 1 27.48 13.65 -28.82
N THR A 2 26.99 14.78 -28.29
CA THR A 2 26.32 14.87 -26.95
C THR A 2 25.49 16.14 -26.79
N LYS A 3 25.83 17.22 -27.51
CA LYS A 3 25.12 18.52 -27.48
C LYS A 3 23.58 18.47 -27.51
N PRO A 4 22.92 17.70 -28.40
CA PRO A 4 21.46 17.67 -28.43
C PRO A 4 20.84 16.96 -27.22
N ASP A 5 21.52 15.97 -26.62
CA ASP A 5 21.03 15.26 -25.43
C ASP A 5 21.16 16.14 -24.17
N ASP A 6 22.23 16.94 -24.08
CA ASP A 6 22.42 17.94 -23.02
C ASP A 6 21.37 19.07 -23.11
N GLU A 7 21.01 19.50 -24.32
CA GLU A 7 19.96 20.49 -24.57
C GLU A 7 18.56 19.97 -24.22
N ILE A 8 18.30 18.66 -24.33
CA ILE A 8 17.04 18.04 -23.88
C ILE A 8 17.06 17.76 -22.37
N ALA A 9 18.23 17.47 -21.79
CA ALA A 9 18.39 17.22 -20.37
C ALA A 9 18.02 18.45 -19.52
N THR A 10 18.39 19.67 -19.95
CA THR A 10 18.16 20.87 -19.15
C THR A 10 16.67 21.27 -18.99
N PRO A 11 15.81 21.25 -20.03
CA PRO A 11 14.37 21.44 -19.88
C PRO A 11 13.69 20.29 -19.15
N ALA A 12 14.13 19.04 -19.37
CA ALA A 12 13.58 17.88 -18.67
C ALA A 12 13.84 17.95 -17.16
N GLN A 13 15.05 18.34 -16.74
CA GLN A 13 15.39 18.58 -15.34
C GLN A 13 14.60 19.75 -14.74
N ALA A 14 14.41 20.84 -15.49
CA ALA A 14 13.58 21.97 -15.07
C ALA A 14 12.12 21.55 -14.89
N ALA A 15 11.57 20.75 -15.80
CA ALA A 15 10.22 20.20 -15.70
C ALA A 15 10.08 19.26 -14.48
N GLN A 16 11.07 18.42 -14.22
CA GLN A 16 11.10 17.55 -13.02
C GLN A 16 11.15 18.37 -11.72
N SER A 17 11.96 19.44 -11.68
CA SER A 17 12.05 20.34 -10.52
C SER A 17 10.75 21.09 -10.28
N LEU A 18 10.10 21.58 -11.35
CA LEU A 18 8.80 22.21 -11.27
C LEU A 18 7.74 21.23 -10.75
N GLN A 19 7.69 20.02 -11.32
CA GLN A 19 6.77 18.99 -10.88
C GLN A 19 6.96 18.65 -9.40
N SER A 20 8.21 18.53 -8.97
CA SER A 20 8.55 18.30 -7.56
C SER A 20 8.05 19.44 -6.66
N SER A 21 8.15 20.68 -7.12
CA SER A 21 7.68 21.86 -6.39
C SER A 21 6.14 21.92 -6.33
N VAL A 22 5.46 21.57 -7.42
CA VAL A 22 3.99 21.47 -7.47
C VAL A 22 3.50 20.39 -6.51
N LEU A 23 4.14 19.22 -6.50
CA LEU A 23 3.81 18.12 -5.58
C LEU A 23 3.96 18.55 -4.11
N LYS A 24 5.07 19.20 -3.74
CA LYS A 24 5.28 19.73 -2.39
C LYS A 24 4.21 20.75 -2.00
N ARG A 25 3.86 21.65 -2.92
CA ARG A 25 2.81 22.65 -2.67
C ARG A 25 1.46 21.98 -2.43
N GLN A 26 1.09 21.01 -3.28
CA GLN A 26 -0.18 20.30 -3.14
C GLN A 26 -0.25 19.52 -1.84
N PHE A 27 0.84 18.85 -1.45
CA PHE A 27 0.96 18.16 -0.16
C PHE A 27 0.73 19.11 1.04
N LEU A 28 1.42 20.25 1.04
CA LEU A 28 1.29 21.22 2.13
C LEU A 28 -0.09 21.88 2.15
N GLN A 29 -0.69 22.08 0.98
CA GLN A 29 -2.03 22.65 0.86
C GLN A 29 -3.10 21.68 1.39
N SER A 30 -3.07 20.41 0.99
CA SER A 30 -4.02 19.41 1.50
C SER A 30 -3.86 19.16 3.00
N PHE A 31 -2.63 19.22 3.52
CA PHE A 31 -2.38 19.22 4.97
C PHE A 31 -3.00 20.42 5.68
N ALA A 32 -2.91 21.63 5.09
CA ALA A 32 -3.43 22.85 5.68
C ALA A 32 -4.97 22.92 5.64
N GLU A 33 -5.62 22.30 4.64
CA GLU A 33 -7.08 22.26 4.49
C GLU A 33 -7.74 21.37 5.56
N ASP A 34 -7.26 20.15 5.76
CA ASP A 34 -7.73 19.24 6.82
C ASP A 34 -6.59 18.36 7.31
N SER A 35 -5.84 18.87 8.29
CA SER A 35 -4.69 18.17 8.86
C SER A 35 -5.03 16.81 9.48
N SER A 36 -6.23 16.63 10.05
CA SER A 36 -6.58 15.40 10.76
C SER A 36 -6.89 14.27 9.77
N SER A 37 -7.74 14.55 8.78
CA SER A 37 -8.06 13.60 7.71
C SER A 37 -6.84 13.33 6.82
N PHE A 38 -6.05 14.37 6.53
CA PHE A 38 -4.82 14.24 5.76
C PHE A 38 -3.82 13.32 6.45
N ILE A 39 -3.56 13.49 7.75
CA ILE A 39 -2.61 12.61 8.48
C ILE A 39 -3.12 11.17 8.49
N GLN A 40 -4.41 10.92 8.70
CA GLN A 40 -4.97 9.56 8.66
C GLN A 40 -4.76 8.89 7.29
N THR A 41 -5.07 9.62 6.22
CA THR A 41 -4.88 9.15 4.84
C THR A 41 -3.40 8.97 4.52
N TRP A 42 -2.56 9.90 4.98
CA TRP A 42 -1.11 9.86 4.80
C TRP A 42 -0.45 8.79 5.66
N LEU A 43 -1.02 8.32 6.76
CA LEU A 43 -0.48 7.18 7.51
C LEU A 43 -0.84 5.85 6.82
N ALA A 44 -2.02 5.77 6.21
CA ALA A 44 -2.46 4.56 5.51
C ALA A 44 -1.67 4.29 4.19
N SER A 45 -1.13 5.33 3.55
CA SER A 45 -0.42 5.20 2.26
C SER A 45 1.02 4.65 2.36
N PRO A 46 1.89 5.11 3.29
CA PRO A 46 3.23 4.57 3.51
C PRO A 46 3.22 3.13 3.98
N SER A 47 2.23 2.70 4.76
CA SER A 47 2.08 1.29 5.13
C SER A 47 1.89 0.40 3.89
N ARG A 48 1.08 0.84 2.92
CA ARG A 48 0.82 0.11 1.67
C ARG A 48 2.01 0.13 0.71
N ASP A 49 2.70 1.26 0.58
CA ASP A 49 3.89 1.35 -0.27
C ASP A 49 5.07 0.58 0.33
N LEU A 50 5.20 0.55 1.66
CA LEU A 50 6.22 -0.23 2.36
C LEU A 50 5.93 -1.74 2.26
N GLU A 51 4.66 -2.16 2.38
CA GLU A 51 4.22 -3.54 2.06
C GLU A 51 4.59 -3.92 0.61
N SER A 52 4.39 -3.01 -0.35
CA SER A 52 4.77 -3.23 -1.75
C SER A 52 6.29 -3.31 -1.98
N ILE A 53 7.10 -2.52 -1.28
CA ILE A 53 8.56 -2.46 -1.45
C ILE A 53 9.27 -3.60 -0.71
N LEU A 54 8.78 -3.98 0.48
CA LEU A 54 9.38 -5.04 1.28
C LEU A 54 9.02 -6.45 0.78
N GLY A 55 8.24 -6.56 -0.30
CA GLY A 55 7.79 -7.85 -0.84
C GLY A 55 6.90 -8.62 0.15
N SER A 56 6.47 -7.95 1.21
CA SER A 56 5.47 -8.42 2.15
C SER A 56 4.15 -8.33 1.40
N GLY A 57 3.87 -9.36 0.60
CA GLY A 57 2.59 -9.47 -0.09
C GLY A 57 1.43 -9.36 0.91
N PRO A 58 0.16 -9.38 0.43
CA PRO A 58 -1.02 -9.33 1.29
C PRO A 58 -0.98 -10.33 2.48
N SER A 59 -0.13 -11.35 2.40
CA SER A 59 0.17 -12.35 3.42
C SER A 59 1.04 -11.90 4.62
N GLU A 60 1.81 -10.82 4.54
CA GLU A 60 2.73 -10.40 5.63
C GLU A 60 2.20 -9.25 6.49
N GLY A 61 1.01 -8.75 6.17
CA GLY A 61 -0.04 -8.48 7.16
C GLY A 61 0.35 -7.64 8.38
N ALA A 62 0.98 -6.48 8.22
CA ALA A 62 0.98 -5.50 9.31
C ALA A 62 -0.47 -5.01 9.56
N THR A 63 -1.18 -4.67 8.47
CA THR A 63 -2.59 -4.29 8.50
C THR A 63 -3.50 -5.48 8.88
N ILE A 64 -3.26 -6.67 8.30
CA ILE A 64 -4.03 -7.88 8.63
C ILE A 64 -3.79 -8.34 10.07
N ARG A 65 -2.57 -8.19 10.64
CA ARG A 65 -2.30 -8.56 12.05
C ARG A 65 -3.12 -7.76 13.04
N GLU A 66 -3.29 -6.46 12.79
CA GLU A 66 -4.15 -5.64 13.65
C GLU A 66 -5.61 -6.07 13.53
N ASP A 67 -6.08 -6.36 12.31
CA ASP A 67 -7.44 -6.84 12.06
C ASP A 67 -7.70 -8.24 12.64
N LEU A 68 -6.72 -9.15 12.62
CA LEU A 68 -6.80 -10.49 13.23
C LEU A 68 -6.95 -10.44 14.76
N SER A 69 -6.63 -9.31 15.39
CA SER A 69 -6.89 -9.11 16.83
C SER A 69 -8.35 -8.72 17.13
N ARG A 70 -9.12 -8.30 16.11
CA ARG A 70 -10.49 -7.82 16.24
C ARG A 70 -11.46 -8.94 15.91
N SER A 71 -12.35 -9.29 16.84
CA SER A 71 -13.31 -10.40 16.63
C SER A 71 -14.25 -10.19 15.44
N GLU A 72 -14.52 -8.93 15.09
CA GLU A 72 -15.36 -8.56 13.95
C GLU A 72 -14.79 -9.03 12.60
N PHE A 73 -13.46 -9.12 12.49
CA PHE A 73 -12.79 -9.64 11.30
C PHE A 73 -13.24 -11.06 10.97
N PHE A 74 -13.51 -11.88 11.99
CA PHE A 74 -13.99 -13.26 11.85
C PHE A 74 -15.51 -13.37 11.72
N ARG A 75 -16.22 -12.26 11.50
CA ARG A 75 -17.67 -12.24 11.21
C ARG A 75 -17.97 -11.80 9.77
N MET A 76 -16.94 -11.61 8.95
CA MET A 76 -17.09 -11.17 7.57
C MET A 76 -17.57 -12.31 6.65
N PRO A 77 -18.22 -12.00 5.50
CA PRO A 77 -18.79 -13.01 4.61
C PRO A 77 -17.80 -14.05 4.07
N TRP A 78 -16.52 -13.70 3.93
CA TRP A 78 -15.48 -14.61 3.42
C TRP A 78 -15.11 -15.72 4.42
N VAL A 79 -15.49 -15.59 5.69
CA VAL A 79 -15.06 -16.50 6.76
C VAL A 79 -15.61 -17.91 6.57
N GLU A 80 -16.87 -18.04 6.14
CA GLU A 80 -17.50 -19.34 5.91
C GLU A 80 -16.77 -20.13 4.81
N GLU A 81 -16.44 -19.47 3.71
CA GLU A 81 -15.68 -20.07 2.61
C GLU A 81 -14.26 -20.44 3.04
N ALA A 82 -13.58 -19.56 3.79
CA ALA A 82 -12.23 -19.83 4.28
C ALA A 82 -12.18 -21.04 5.22
N VAL A 83 -13.16 -21.19 6.11
CA VAL A 83 -13.27 -22.35 7.01
C VAL A 83 -13.52 -23.63 6.21
N ALA A 84 -14.42 -23.59 5.22
CA ALA A 84 -14.72 -24.75 4.37
C ALA A 84 -13.49 -25.24 3.60
N ILE A 85 -12.70 -24.32 3.02
CA ILE A 85 -11.46 -24.64 2.31
C ILE A 85 -10.44 -25.25 3.29
N TRP A 86 -10.25 -24.63 4.45
CA TRP A 86 -9.29 -25.11 5.45
C TRP A 86 -9.64 -26.52 5.97
N ASP A 87 -10.92 -26.77 6.25
CA ASP A 87 -11.39 -28.09 6.66
C ASP A 87 -11.22 -29.14 5.56
N GLY A 88 -11.47 -28.76 4.30
CA GLY A 88 -11.20 -29.61 3.14
C GLY A 88 -9.73 -30.02 3.03
N MET A 89 -8.82 -29.06 3.17
CA MET A 89 -7.37 -29.32 3.19
C MET A 89 -6.96 -30.20 4.37
N ARG A 90 -7.50 -29.93 5.55
CA ARG A 90 -7.20 -30.69 6.77
C ARG A 90 -7.66 -32.15 6.65
N VAL A 91 -8.83 -32.39 6.07
CA VAL A 91 -9.34 -33.75 5.82
C VAL A 91 -8.49 -34.45 4.76
N ALA A 92 -8.16 -33.77 3.65
CA ALA A 92 -7.31 -34.34 2.61
C ALA A 92 -5.95 -34.79 3.16
N ASN A 93 -5.30 -33.95 3.99
CA ASN A 93 -4.02 -34.30 4.61
C ASN A 93 -4.10 -35.53 5.53
N LYS A 94 -5.22 -35.73 6.24
CA LYS A 94 -5.44 -36.92 7.08
C LYS A 94 -5.72 -38.19 6.29
N VAL A 95 -6.17 -38.09 5.04
CA VAL A 95 -6.43 -39.24 4.17
C VAL A 95 -5.17 -39.67 3.41
N THR A 96 -4.19 -38.76 3.28
CA THR A 96 -2.89 -39.01 2.64
C THR A 96 -1.81 -39.56 3.57
N GLU A 97 -2.04 -39.60 4.89
CA GLU A 97 -1.24 -40.36 5.87
C GLU A 97 -1.76 -41.80 6.01
#